data_AF-A0A0L9UGD4-F1
#
_entry.id   AF-A0A0L9UGD4-F1
#
_cell.length_a   1.000
_cell.length_b   1.000
_cell.length_c   1.000
_cell.angle_alpha   90.00
_cell.angle_beta   90.00
_cell.angle_gamma   90.00
#
_symmetry.space_group_name_H-M   'P 1'
#
loop_
_entity.id
_entity.type
_entity.pdbx_description
1 polymer ?
#
loop_
_entity_poly.entity_id
_entity_poly.type
_entity_poly.pdbx_seq_one_letter_code
_entity_poly.pdbx_strand_id
1 'polypeptide(L)'
;MEQSVLECLGAEIIGVMSPVSICMFLVVLLVYALPSPSPSAAPITTAANLVYAENPADSPAEKFEGALLNAVVFVGLIALVTFLLVLLYYYNCTAFLRHYTRFSAFFVLASMGGSILLTKLPD
;
A
#
# COMPACT_ATOMS: atom_id res chain seq x y z
N MET A 1 7.87 -8.17 -43.83
CA MET A 1 8.84 -7.53 -42.91
C MET A 1 8.53 -8.10 -41.54
N GLU A 2 9.21 -9.20 -41.19
CA GLU A 2 9.02 -9.89 -39.92
C GLU A 2 9.56 -8.96 -38.83
N GLN A 3 8.70 -8.48 -37.93
CA GLN A 3 9.18 -7.76 -36.75
C GLN A 3 10.01 -8.76 -35.94
N SER A 4 11.30 -8.44 -35.75
CA SER A 4 12.19 -9.24 -34.90
C SER A 4 11.54 -9.47 -33.54
N VAL A 5 11.57 -10.71 -33.06
CA VAL A 5 11.10 -11.09 -31.72
C VAL A 5 11.69 -10.17 -30.64
N LEU A 6 12.90 -9.66 -30.86
CA LEU A 6 13.57 -8.66 -30.02
C LEU A 6 12.78 -7.33 -29.87
N GLU A 7 12.14 -6.84 -30.93
CA GLU A 7 11.33 -5.61 -30.88
C GLU A 7 10.02 -5.85 -30.12
N CYS A 8 9.41 -7.02 -30.29
CA CYS A 8 8.19 -7.39 -29.56
C CYS A 8 8.46 -7.57 -28.06
N LEU A 9 9.53 -8.30 -27.71
CA LEU A 9 9.97 -8.47 -26.32
C LEU A 9 10.39 -7.12 -25.71
N GLY A 10 11.10 -6.29 -26.48
CA GLY A 10 11.49 -4.94 -26.06
C GLY A 10 10.27 -4.08 -25.72
N ALA A 11 9.23 -4.08 -26.57
CA ALA A 11 8.01 -3.32 -26.33
C ALA A 11 7.26 -3.77 -25.07
N GLU A 12 7.15 -5.09 -24.84
CA GLU A 12 6.52 -5.64 -23.63
C GLU A 12 7.32 -5.29 -22.36
N ILE A 13 8.65 -5.40 -22.42
CA ILE A 13 9.53 -5.06 -21.30
C ILE A 13 9.44 -3.56 -21.00
N ILE A 14 9.50 -2.68 -22.01
CA ILE A 14 9.33 -1.23 -21.81
C ILE A 14 7.94 -0.93 -21.22
N GLY A 15 6.89 -1.62 -21.67
CA GLY A 15 5.52 -1.43 -21.19
C GLY A 15 5.37 -1.70 -19.69
N VAL A 16 6.09 -2.68 -19.15
CA VAL A 16 6.08 -3.00 -17.71
C VAL A 16 7.09 -2.15 -16.94
N MET A 17 8.29 -1.95 -17.47
CA MET A 17 9.38 -1.27 -16.76
C MET A 17 9.14 0.23 -16.60
N SER A 18 8.51 0.89 -17.57
CA SER A 18 8.24 2.34 -17.54
C SER A 18 7.40 2.78 -16.33
N PRO A 19 6.18 2.24 -16.08
CA PRO A 19 5.36 2.67 -14.95
C PRO A 19 6.00 2.34 -13.59
N VAL A 20 6.72 1.22 -13.49
CA VAL A 20 7.42 0.81 -12.26
C VAL A 20 8.56 1.77 -11.93
N SER A 21 9.36 2.13 -12.94
CA SER A 21 10.50 3.06 -12.78
C SER A 21 10.03 4.45 -12.36
N ILE A 22 8.95 4.96 -12.98
CA ILE A 22 8.35 6.25 -12.61
C ILE A 22 7.83 6.21 -11.16
N CYS A 23 7.16 5.14 -10.75
CA CYS A 23 6.66 4.98 -9.38
C CYS A 23 7.82 5.02 -8.36
N MET A 24 8.89 4.26 -8.60
CA MET A 24 10.05 4.24 -7.71
C MET A 24 10.75 5.60 -7.64
N PHE A 25 10.90 6.30 -8.77
CA PHE A 25 11.46 7.65 -8.80
C PHE A 25 10.64 8.65 -7.97
N LEU A 26 9.31 8.63 -8.09
CA LEU A 26 8.42 9.50 -7.32
C LEU A 26 8.48 9.21 -5.81
N VAL A 27 8.58 7.94 -5.42
CA VAL A 27 8.73 7.54 -4.01
C VAL A 27 10.04 8.08 -3.43
N VAL A 28 11.14 7.98 -4.15
CA VAL A 28 12.44 8.49 -3.69
C VAL A 28 12.38 10.01 -3.50
N LEU A 29 11.83 10.76 -4.46
CA LEU A 29 11.64 12.21 -4.34
C LEU A 29 10.80 12.55 -3.11
N LEU A 30 9.70 11.82 -2.88
CA LEU A 30 8.83 12.02 -1.73
C LEU A 30 9.55 11.76 -0.40
N VAL A 31 10.35 10.70 -0.30
CA VAL A 31 11.15 10.41 0.91
C VAL A 31 12.18 11.50 1.19
N TYR A 32 12.84 12.03 0.16
CA TYR A 32 13.75 13.17 0.32
C TYR A 32 13.03 14.47 0.70
N ALA A 33 11.79 14.65 0.23
CA ALA A 33 11.02 15.83 0.55
C ALA A 33 10.48 15.78 1.98
N LEU A 34 9.97 14.66 2.47
CA LEU A 34 9.34 14.56 3.79
C LEU A 34 10.38 14.74 4.92
N PRO A 35 10.15 15.65 5.89
CA PRO A 35 11.00 15.74 7.08
C PRO A 35 10.93 14.45 7.90
N SER A 36 12.01 14.11 8.62
CA SER A 36 12.05 12.95 9.51
C SER A 36 10.87 12.99 10.49
N PRO A 37 10.18 11.85 10.72
CA PRO A 37 9.05 11.81 11.64
C PRO A 37 9.51 12.27 13.02
N SER A 38 8.83 13.28 13.56
CA SER A 38 9.08 13.79 14.91
C SER A 38 8.84 12.66 15.92
N PRO A 39 9.74 12.43 16.90
CA PRO A 39 9.59 11.34 17.87
C PRO A 39 8.36 11.47 18.80
N SER A 40 7.67 12.61 18.77
CA SER A 40 6.43 12.87 19.52
C SER A 40 5.15 12.62 18.71
N ALA A 41 5.24 12.12 17.47
CA ALA A 41 4.05 11.71 16.74
C ALA A 41 3.47 10.45 17.38
N ALA A 42 2.22 10.54 17.87
CA ALA A 42 1.51 9.41 18.46
C ALA A 42 1.58 8.19 17.52
N PRO A 43 1.81 6.96 18.05
CA PRO A 43 1.92 5.78 17.22
C PRO A 43 0.64 5.60 16.41
N ILE A 44 0.74 5.76 15.09
CA ILE A 44 -0.38 5.57 14.18
C ILE A 44 -0.70 4.08 14.19
N THR A 45 -1.79 3.71 14.86
CA THR A 45 -2.35 2.35 14.82
C THR A 45 -2.81 2.06 13.40
N THR A 46 -1.90 1.50 12.60
CA THR A 46 -2.16 1.06 11.23
C THR A 46 -2.65 -0.39 11.30
N ALA A 47 -3.32 -0.90 10.25
CA ALA A 47 -3.74 -2.32 10.18
C ALA A 47 -2.57 -3.32 10.38
N ALA A 48 -1.34 -2.85 10.22
CA ALA A 48 -0.09 -3.57 10.48
C ALA A 48 0.45 -3.40 11.92
N ASN A 49 -0.29 -2.84 12.87
CA ASN A 49 0.01 -2.88 14.32
C ASN A 49 -1.27 -3.17 15.11
N LEU A 50 -2.24 -3.84 14.48
CA LEU A 50 -3.62 -3.97 14.96
C LEU A 50 -3.71 -4.79 16.26
N VAL A 51 -2.76 -5.72 16.47
CA VAL A 51 -2.79 -6.66 17.60
C VAL A 51 -1.66 -6.40 18.61
N TYR A 52 -0.54 -5.83 18.18
CA TYR A 52 0.56 -5.50 19.07
C TYR A 52 1.11 -4.10 18.77
N ALA A 53 1.06 -3.22 19.76
CA ALA A 53 1.75 -1.94 19.72
C ALA A 53 3.11 -2.13 20.38
N GLU A 54 4.17 -2.18 19.58
CA GLU A 54 5.54 -2.39 20.06
C GLU A 54 5.92 -1.31 21.08
N ASN A 55 6.33 -1.73 22.28
CA ASN A 55 6.89 -0.85 23.29
C ASN A 55 8.43 -1.02 23.33
N PRO A 56 9.21 0.08 23.37
CA PRO A 56 10.66 0.01 23.25
C PRO A 56 11.38 -0.69 24.40
N ALA A 57 10.69 -1.06 25.48
CA ALA A 57 11.24 -1.78 26.63
C ALA A 57 11.11 -3.31 26.55
N ASP A 58 10.48 -3.86 25.50
CA ASP A 58 10.14 -5.28 25.43
C ASP A 58 11.31 -6.16 24.97
N SER A 59 11.30 -7.42 25.41
CA SER A 59 12.33 -8.41 25.11
C SER A 59 12.38 -8.74 23.61
N PRO A 60 13.55 -9.10 23.03
CA PRO A 60 13.64 -9.42 21.60
C PRO A 60 12.76 -10.60 21.18
N ALA A 61 12.47 -11.54 22.11
CA ALA A 61 11.55 -12.64 21.88
C ALA A 61 10.08 -12.17 21.76
N GLU A 62 9.65 -11.21 22.58
CA GLU A 62 8.29 -10.66 22.57
C GLU A 62 8.04 -9.82 21.32
N LYS A 63 9.06 -9.08 20.85
CA LYS A 63 9.01 -8.37 19.57
C LYS A 63 8.88 -9.32 18.38
N PHE A 64 9.58 -10.46 18.42
CA PHE A 64 9.49 -11.48 17.38
C PHE A 64 8.10 -12.12 17.32
N GLU A 65 7.56 -12.49 18.49
CA GLU A 65 6.22 -13.08 18.58
C GLU A 65 5.13 -12.08 18.18
N GLY A 66 5.23 -10.82 18.63
CA GLY A 66 4.32 -9.75 18.23
C GLY A 66 4.33 -9.46 16.74
N ALA A 67 5.51 -9.40 16.11
CA ALA A 67 5.65 -9.19 14.67
C ALA A 67 5.06 -10.36 13.86
N LEU A 68 5.29 -11.60 14.29
CA LEU A 68 4.76 -12.80 13.65
C LEU A 68 3.23 -12.82 13.70
N LEU A 69 2.65 -12.55 14.86
CA LEU A 69 1.20 -12.56 15.06
C LEU A 69 0.53 -11.45 14.22
N ASN A 70 1.11 -10.25 14.22
CA ASN A 70 0.63 -9.15 13.39
C ASN A 70 0.72 -9.46 11.88
N ALA A 71 1.79 -10.10 11.42
CA ALA A 71 1.92 -10.52 10.02
C ALA A 71 0.84 -11.54 9.62
N VAL A 72 0.58 -12.55 10.46
CA VAL A 72 -0.46 -13.57 10.20
C VAL A 72 -1.84 -12.94 10.15
N VAL A 73 -2.17 -12.04 11.09
CA VAL A 73 -3.46 -11.35 11.12
C VAL A 73 -3.64 -10.43 9.92
N PHE A 74 -2.59 -9.69 9.53
CA PHE A 74 -2.61 -8.85 8.34
C PHE A 74 -2.89 -9.67 7.07
N VAL A 75 -2.14 -10.76 6.85
CA VAL A 75 -2.33 -11.64 5.69
C VAL A 75 -3.72 -12.28 5.72
N GLY A 76 -4.19 -12.74 6.88
CA GLY A 76 -5.51 -13.34 7.05
C GLY A 76 -6.64 -12.37 6.72
N LEU A 77 -6.55 -11.11 7.17
CA LEU A 77 -7.51 -10.07 6.85
C LEU A 77 -7.55 -9.78 5.35
N ILE A 78 -6.38 -9.59 4.73
CA ILE A 78 -6.30 -9.34 3.28
C ILE A 78 -6.88 -10.52 2.50
N ALA A 79 -6.57 -11.76 2.89
CA ALA A 79 -7.15 -12.96 2.27
C ALA A 79 -8.67 -13.00 2.40
N LEU A 80 -9.22 -12.69 3.59
CA LEU A 80 -10.67 -12.64 3.80
C LEU A 80 -11.33 -11.62 2.86
N VAL A 81 -10.76 -10.42 2.75
CA VAL A 81 -11.29 -9.35 1.89
C VAL A 81 -11.19 -9.74 0.40
N THR A 82 -10.09 -10.36 -0.04
CA THR A 82 -9.96 -10.79 -1.44
C THR A 82 -10.98 -11.88 -1.79
N PHE A 83 -11.16 -12.89 -0.93
CA PHE A 83 -12.21 -13.90 -1.12
C PHE A 83 -13.61 -13.29 -1.14
N LEU A 84 -13.90 -12.31 -0.28
CA LEU A 84 -15.17 -11.61 -0.27
C LEU A 84 -15.41 -10.87 -1.61
N LEU A 85 -14.41 -10.13 -2.11
CA LEU A 85 -14.53 -9.44 -3.39
C LEU A 85 -14.72 -10.40 -4.57
N VAL A 86 -14.02 -11.54 -4.58
CA VAL A 86 -14.19 -12.59 -5.60
C VAL A 86 -15.58 -13.23 -5.51
N LEU A 87 -16.07 -13.51 -4.30
CA LEU A 87 -17.40 -14.05 -4.08
C LEU A 87 -18.48 -13.06 -4.55
N LEU A 88 -18.32 -11.78 -4.26
CA LEU A 88 -19.25 -10.73 -4.67
C LEU A 88 -19.22 -10.49 -6.20
N TYR A 89 -18.07 -10.69 -6.83
CA TYR A 89 -17.96 -10.77 -8.30
C TYR A 89 -18.73 -11.98 -8.85
N TYR A 90 -18.59 -13.16 -8.21
CA TYR A 90 -19.32 -14.37 -8.60
C TYR A 90 -20.84 -14.20 -8.51
N TYR A 91 -21.35 -13.50 -7.50
CA TYR A 91 -22.77 -13.15 -7.38
C TYR A 91 -23.23 -12.01 -8.31
N ASN A 92 -22.40 -11.58 -9.27
CA ASN A 92 -22.69 -10.53 -10.26
C ASN A 92 -23.04 -9.15 -9.65
N CYS A 93 -22.59 -8.85 -8.43
CA CYS A 93 -22.81 -7.55 -7.78
C CYS A 93 -21.87 -6.45 -8.32
N THR A 94 -21.78 -6.31 -9.65
CA THR A 94 -20.86 -5.41 -10.36
C THR A 94 -21.06 -3.93 -10.00
N ALA A 95 -22.28 -3.52 -9.67
CA ALA A 95 -22.58 -2.16 -9.22
C ALA A 95 -21.86 -1.84 -7.89
N PHE A 96 -21.93 -2.75 -6.91
CA PHE A 96 -21.23 -2.58 -5.63
C PHE A 96 -19.72 -2.55 -5.84
N LEU A 97 -19.15 -3.47 -6.62
CA LEU A 97 -17.72 -3.50 -6.91
C LEU A 97 -17.23 -2.19 -7.54
N ARG A 98 -18.00 -1.64 -8.49
CA ARG A 98 -17.66 -0.37 -9.14
C ARG A 98 -17.64 0.80 -8.15
N HIS A 99 -18.62 0.88 -7.26
CA HIS A 99 -18.65 1.93 -6.22
C HIS A 99 -17.52 1.74 -5.22
N TYR A 100 -17.24 0.50 -4.80
CA TYR A 100 -16.14 0.18 -3.90
C TYR A 100 -14.79 0.61 -4.48
N THR A 101 -14.44 0.23 -5.71
CA THR A 101 -13.15 0.59 -6.32
C THR A 101 -12.97 2.10 -6.48
N ARG A 102 -14.04 2.83 -6.84
CA ARG A 102 -14.00 4.29 -6.97
C ARG A 102 -13.84 4.97 -5.62
N PHE A 103 -14.63 4.54 -4.63
CA PHE A 103 -14.58 5.08 -3.28
C PHE A 103 -13.24 4.78 -2.61
N SER A 104 -12.71 3.56 -2.75
CA SER A 104 -11.41 3.19 -2.15
C SER A 104 -10.27 4.00 -2.74
N ALA A 105 -10.25 4.20 -4.07
CA ALA A 105 -9.24 5.03 -4.72
C ALA A 105 -9.31 6.49 -4.26
N PHE A 106 -10.51 7.06 -4.17
CA PHE A 106 -10.71 8.41 -3.64
C PHE A 106 -10.28 8.52 -2.18
N PHE A 107 -10.66 7.54 -1.34
CA PHE A 107 -10.33 7.53 0.08
C PHE A 107 -8.82 7.47 0.31
N VAL A 108 -8.09 6.61 -0.40
CA VAL A 108 -6.62 6.52 -0.29
C VAL A 108 -5.95 7.81 -0.77
N LEU A 109 -6.40 8.36 -1.90
CA LEU A 109 -5.83 9.61 -2.43
C LEU A 109 -6.11 10.81 -1.50
N ALA A 110 -7.31 10.89 -0.94
CA ALA A 110 -7.70 11.94 -0.01
C ALA A 110 -6.99 11.81 1.34
N SER A 111 -6.95 10.60 1.93
CA SER A 111 -6.35 10.38 3.25
C SER A 111 -4.82 10.45 3.22
N MET A 112 -4.16 9.60 2.42
CA MET A 112 -2.70 9.55 2.36
C MET A 112 -2.15 10.72 1.54
N GLY A 113 -2.69 10.97 0.34
CA GLY A 113 -2.27 12.08 -0.50
C GLY A 113 -2.55 13.45 0.13
N GLY A 114 -3.70 13.61 0.78
CA GLY A 114 -4.04 14.82 1.54
C GLY A 114 -3.11 15.03 2.74
N SER A 115 -2.76 13.98 3.49
CA SER A 115 -1.83 14.09 4.64
C SER A 115 -0.44 14.56 4.21
N ILE A 116 0.04 14.07 3.06
CA ILE A 116 1.32 14.50 2.46
C ILE A 116 1.24 15.97 2.04
N LEU A 117 0.15 16.39 1.40
CA LEU A 117 -0.05 17.78 0.97
C LEU A 117 -0.10 18.74 2.16
N LEU A 118 -0.84 18.39 3.21
CA LEU A 118 -0.96 19.19 4.44
C LEU A 118 0.36 19.31 5.18
N THR A 119 1.18 18.25 5.20
CA THR A 119 2.53 18.27 5.81
C THR A 119 3.49 19.20 5.07
N LYS A 120 3.20 19.53 3.80
CA LYS A 120 4.01 20.40 2.94
C LYS A 120 3.41 21.78 2.71
N LEU A 121 2.17 22.02 3.13
CA LEU A 121 1.56 23.33 3.04
C LEU A 121 2.26 24.25 4.05
N PRO A 122 2.82 25.39 3.63
CA PRO A 122 3.31 26.40 4.56
C PRO A 122 2.12 26.98 5.33
N ASP A 123 2.26 27.16 6.65
CA ASP A 123 1.40 28.06 7.43
C ASP A 123 1.44 29.49 6.84
#